data_AF-A0A936VPT1-F1
#
_entry.id   AF-A0A936VPT1-F1
#
_cell.length_a   1.000
_cell.length_b   1.000
_cell.length_c   1.000
_cell.angle_alpha   90.00
_cell.angle_beta   90.00
_cell.angle_gamma   90.00
#
_symmetry.space_group_name_H-M   'P 1'
#
loop_
_entity.id
_entity.type
_entity.pdbx_description
1 polymer ?
#
loop_
_entity_poly.entity_id
_entity_poly.type
_entity_poly.pdbx_seq_one_letter_code
_entity_poly.pdbx_strand_id
1 'polypeptide(L)'
;MPDGMIAGLGLIGFVAYLVWIMLFLRRIRPALAHRVGAVLGVTISEQPRGQWRAASRGPRGSGCAIALADISILLVGTLGPLVAFSLALLLLFGP
;
A
#
# COMPACT_ATOMS: atom_id res chain seq x y z
N MET A 1 -31.04 -18.73 -4.76
CA MET A 1 -30.82 -17.43 -4.10
C MET A 1 -29.37 -17.01 -4.34
N PRO A 2 -29.05 -16.45 -5.51
CA PRO A 2 -27.69 -16.03 -5.87
C PRO A 2 -27.17 -14.87 -5.01
N ASP A 3 -28.08 -14.11 -4.38
CA ASP A 3 -27.78 -12.90 -3.61
C ASP A 3 -26.96 -13.20 -2.34
N GLY A 4 -27.21 -14.34 -1.70
CA GLY A 4 -26.47 -14.77 -0.51
C GLY A 4 -25.03 -15.19 -0.82
N MET A 5 -24.77 -15.76 -2.00
CA MET A 5 -23.41 -16.13 -2.42
C MET A 5 -22.57 -14.89 -2.75
N ILE A 6 -23.17 -13.90 -3.41
CA ILE A 6 -22.51 -12.63 -3.74
C ILE A 6 -22.17 -11.87 -2.46
N ALA A 7 -23.09 -11.81 -1.50
CA ALA A 7 -22.86 -11.18 -0.20
C ALA A 7 -21.72 -11.88 0.59
N GLY A 8 -21.67 -13.21 0.58
CA GLY A 8 -20.61 -13.99 1.22
C GLY A 8 -19.23 -13.75 0.60
N LEU A 9 -19.13 -13.74 -0.73
CA LEU A 9 -17.90 -13.42 -1.46
C LEU A 9 -17.42 -11.99 -1.17
N GLY A 10 -18.35 -11.04 -1.12
CA GLY A 10 -18.05 -9.65 -0.75
C GLY A 10 -17.45 -9.52 0.65
N LEU A 11 -18.01 -10.23 1.64
CA LEU A 11 -17.49 -10.21 3.01
C LEU A 11 -16.09 -10.83 3.10
N ILE A 12 -15.86 -11.97 2.45
CA ILE A 12 -14.54 -12.63 2.42
C ILE A 12 -13.49 -11.73 1.77
N GLY A 13 -13.83 -11.12 0.62
CA GLY A 13 -12.96 -10.15 -0.06
C GLY A 13 -12.62 -8.95 0.82
N PHE A 14 -13.61 -8.42 1.55
CA PHE A 14 -13.41 -7.32 2.49
C PHE A 14 -12.49 -7.67 3.66
N VAL A 15 -12.69 -8.84 4.28
CA VAL A 15 -11.82 -9.31 5.38
C VAL A 15 -10.40 -9.54 4.88
N ALA A 16 -10.24 -10.19 3.71
CA ALA A 16 -8.94 -10.40 3.10
C ALA A 16 -8.23 -9.06 2.79
N TYR A 17 -8.98 -8.05 2.34
CA TYR A 17 -8.46 -6.71 2.11
C TYR A 17 -7.98 -6.02 3.40
N LEU A 18 -8.72 -6.15 4.50
CA LEU A 18 -8.28 -5.63 5.80
C LEU A 18 -6.98 -6.30 6.26
N VAL A 19 -6.90 -7.62 6.16
CA VAL A 19 -5.67 -8.37 6.50
C VAL A 19 -4.50 -7.92 5.61
N TRP A 20 -4.75 -7.74 4.33
CA TRP A 20 -3.76 -7.21 3.39
C TRP A 20 -3.27 -5.83 3.80
N ILE A 21 -4.17 -4.87 4.07
CA ILE A 21 -3.78 -3.51 4.51
C ILE A 21 -2.93 -3.57 5.77
N MET A 22 -3.32 -4.38 6.76
CA MET A 22 -2.56 -4.51 8.00
C MET A 22 -1.15 -5.05 7.74
N LEU A 23 -1.02 -6.09 6.92
CA LEU A 23 0.28 -6.65 6.52
C LEU A 23 1.11 -5.66 5.70
N PHE A 24 0.46 -4.96 4.78
CA PHE A 24 1.09 -3.98 3.90
C PHE A 24 1.69 -2.84 4.73
N LEU A 25 0.90 -2.24 5.62
CA LEU A 25 1.35 -1.15 6.48
C LEU A 25 2.44 -1.60 7.47
N ARG A 26 2.33 -2.80 8.03
CA ARG A 26 3.28 -3.30 9.04
C ARG A 26 4.58 -3.86 8.49
N ARG A 27 4.57 -4.48 7.31
CA ARG A 27 5.75 -5.19 6.77
C ARG A 27 6.23 -4.65 5.43
N ILE A 28 5.32 -4.36 4.50
CA ILE A 28 5.69 -4.02 3.12
C ILE A 28 6.11 -2.54 3.02
N ARG A 29 5.31 -1.63 3.59
CA ARG A 29 5.60 -0.19 3.65
C ARG A 29 6.97 0.12 4.27
N PRO A 30 7.35 -0.43 5.45
CA PRO A 30 8.69 -0.20 6.01
C PRO A 30 9.82 -0.75 5.13
N ALA A 31 9.65 -1.96 4.55
CA ALA A 31 10.65 -2.53 3.65
C ALA A 31 10.84 -1.69 2.38
N LEU A 32 9.75 -1.17 1.81
CA LEU A 32 9.78 -0.26 0.66
C LEU A 32 10.40 1.08 1.02
N ALA A 33 10.07 1.66 2.17
CA ALA A 33 10.68 2.89 2.65
C ALA A 33 12.21 2.73 2.77
N HIS A 34 12.70 1.63 3.33
CA HIS A 34 14.14 1.36 3.36
C HIS A 34 14.77 1.24 1.96
N ARG A 35 14.09 0.60 1.00
CA ARG A 35 14.57 0.54 -0.40
C ARG A 35 14.59 1.91 -1.07
N VAL A 36 13.55 2.72 -0.88
CA VAL A 36 13.49 4.09 -1.41
C VAL A 36 14.61 4.94 -0.79
N GLY A 37 14.86 4.81 0.51
CA GLY A 37 15.99 5.44 1.19
C GLY A 37 17.33 5.01 0.62
N ALA A 38 17.53 3.72 0.37
CA ALA A 38 18.75 3.18 -0.23
C ALA A 38 19.00 3.71 -1.65
N VAL A 39 17.95 3.78 -2.49
CA VAL A 39 18.04 4.33 -3.86
C VAL A 39 18.37 5.83 -3.84
N LEU A 40 17.79 6.57 -2.89
CA LEU A 40 18.03 8.00 -2.74
C LEU A 40 19.33 8.33 -1.97
N GLY A 41 20.04 7.33 -1.44
CA GLY A 41 21.23 7.53 -0.62
C GLY A 41 20.95 8.20 0.73
N VAL A 42 19.73 8.08 1.25
CA VAL A 42 19.29 8.74 2.48
C VAL A 42 18.82 7.72 3.50
N THR A 43 19.35 7.80 4.71
CA THR A 43 18.84 7.01 5.85
C THR A 43 17.46 7.55 6.22
N ILE A 44 16.41 6.73 6.06
CA ILE A 44 15.04 7.12 6.41
C ILE A 44 14.74 6.59 7.81
N SER A 45 14.25 7.48 8.69
CA SER A 45 13.78 7.14 10.03
C SER A 45 12.28 7.38 10.12
N GLU A 46 11.58 6.46 10.79
CA GLU A 46 10.15 6.59 11.05
C GLU A 46 9.94 7.55 12.22
N GLN A 47 9.20 8.64 12.01
CA GLN A 47 8.80 9.55 13.08
C GLN A 47 7.58 9.00 13.84
N PRO A 48 7.38 9.40 15.11
CA PRO A 48 6.30 8.90 15.98
C PRO A 48 4.86 9.15 15.47
N ARG A 49 4.68 9.83 14.32
CA ARG A 49 3.38 10.00 13.63
C ARG A 49 3.21 9.07 12.41
N GLY A 50 4.07 8.07 12.23
CA GLY A 50 4.04 7.19 11.04
C GLY A 50 4.47 7.91 9.75
N GLN A 51 5.14 9.06 9.89
CA GLN A 51 5.70 9.84 8.81
C GLN A 51 7.17 9.49 8.63
N TRP A 52 7.55 9.15 7.40
CA TRP A 52 8.93 8.86 7.03
C TRP A 52 9.67 10.17 6.76
N ARG A 53 10.80 10.41 7.43
CA ARG A 53 11.67 11.55 7.13
C ARG A 53 13.11 11.10 6.97
N ALA A 54 13.82 11.83 6.10
CA ALA A 54 15.27 11.75 5.99
C ALA A 54 15.90 12.04 7.36
N ALA A 55 16.73 11.13 7.86
CA ALA A 55 17.42 11.25 9.15
C ALA A 55 18.59 12.26 9.09
N SER A 56 19.11 12.54 7.90
CA SER A 56 20.15 13.56 7.66
C SER A 56 19.61 14.71 6.81
N ARG A 57 20.27 15.88 6.89
CA ARG A 57 20.05 17.02 5.97
C ARG A 57 20.47 16.62 4.55
N GLY A 58 19.66 15.80 3.89
CA GLY A 58 19.80 15.52 2.46
C GLY A 58 19.57 16.78 1.63
N PRO A 59 19.98 16.79 0.35
CA PRO A 59 19.81 17.93 -0.54
C PRO A 59 18.37 18.46 -0.53
N ARG A 60 18.21 19.79 -0.57
CA ARG A 60 16.91 20.49 -0.55
C ARG A 60 15.96 19.83 -1.58
N GLY A 61 14.90 19.19 -1.11
CA GLY A 61 13.90 18.51 -1.97
C GLY A 61 13.70 17.02 -1.70
N SER A 62 14.63 16.35 -1.01
CA SER A 62 14.54 14.92 -0.68
C SER A 62 13.29 14.56 0.13
N GLY A 63 12.82 15.44 1.01
CA GLY A 63 11.59 15.25 1.77
C GLY A 63 10.33 15.19 0.91
N CYS A 64 10.27 15.98 -0.18
CA CYS A 64 9.14 15.97 -1.11
C CYS A 64 9.13 14.67 -1.93
N ALA A 65 10.30 14.23 -2.40
CA ALA A 65 10.44 12.96 -3.13
C ALA A 65 10.05 11.75 -2.27
N ILE A 66 10.44 11.73 -0.99
CA ILE A 66 10.05 10.67 -0.04
C ILE A 66 8.54 10.69 0.21
N ALA A 67 7.93 11.86 0.38
CA ALA A 67 6.48 11.97 0.57
C ALA A 67 5.71 11.52 -0.67
N LEU A 68 6.15 11.89 -1.87
CA LEU A 68 5.57 11.43 -3.13
C LEU A 68 5.69 9.91 -3.29
N ALA A 69 6.86 9.34 -2.99
CA ALA A 69 7.07 7.90 -3.04
C ALA A 69 6.16 7.16 -2.05
N ASP A 70 6.01 7.64 -0.82
CA ASP A 70 5.12 7.04 0.19
C ASP A 70 3.65 7.12 -0.25
N ILE A 71 3.21 8.25 -0.82
CA ILE A 71 1.85 8.40 -1.37
C ILE A 71 1.63 7.41 -2.53
N SER A 72 2.57 7.31 -3.47
CA SER A 72 2.48 6.36 -4.59
C SER A 72 2.45 4.92 -4.11
N ILE A 73 3.29 4.56 -3.13
CA ILE A 73 3.31 3.22 -2.53
C ILE A 73 1.98 2.93 -1.83
N LEU A 74 1.44 3.88 -1.07
CA LEU A 74 0.14 3.74 -0.42
C LEU A 74 -0.99 3.58 -1.45
N LEU A 75 -1.02 4.42 -2.48
CA LEU A 75 -2.01 4.33 -3.55
C LEU A 75 -1.95 2.97 -4.25
N VAL A 76 -0.77 2.51 -4.67
CA VAL A 76 -0.62 1.21 -5.35
C VAL A 76 -0.90 0.05 -4.40
N GLY A 77 -0.45 0.11 -3.16
CA GLY A 77 -0.65 -0.94 -2.16
C GLY A 77 -2.09 -1.10 -1.69
N THR A 78 -2.88 -0.02 -1.74
CA THR A 78 -4.32 -0.02 -1.38
C THR A 78 -5.22 -0.26 -2.59
N LEU A 79 -4.98 0.42 -3.71
CA LEU A 79 -5.79 0.26 -4.91
C LEU A 79 -5.45 -1.01 -5.68
N GLY A 80 -4.19 -1.45 -5.69
CA GLY A 80 -3.75 -2.64 -6.43
C GLY A 80 -4.55 -3.91 -6.11
N PRO A 81 -4.73 -4.27 -4.83
CA PRO A 81 -5.57 -5.41 -4.45
C PRO A 81 -7.03 -5.25 -4.84
N LEU A 82 -7.59 -4.04 -4.72
CA LEU A 82 -8.96 -3.75 -5.13
C LEU A 82 -9.13 -3.91 -6.64
N VAL A 83 -8.21 -3.34 -7.42
CA VAL A 83 -8.20 -3.47 -8.89
C VAL A 83 -8.03 -4.93 -9.28
N ALA A 84 -7.08 -5.66 -8.69
CA ALA A 84 -6.87 -7.09 -8.97
C ALA A 84 -8.11 -7.93 -8.62
N PHE A 85 -8.76 -7.64 -7.48
CA PHE A 85 -9.99 -8.32 -7.07
C PHE A 85 -11.15 -8.02 -8.02
N SER A 86 -11.37 -6.75 -8.39
CA SER A 86 -12.37 -6.35 -9.37
C SER A 86 -12.09 -6.97 -10.75
N LEU A 87 -10.83 -7.06 -11.17
CA LEU A 87 -10.45 -7.68 -12.43
C LEU A 87 -10.73 -9.19 -12.40
N ALA A 88 -10.41 -9.87 -11.31
CA ALA A 88 -10.69 -11.29 -11.14
C ALA A 88 -12.20 -11.58 -11.16
N LEU A 89 -13.01 -10.76 -10.49
CA LEU A 89 -14.47 -10.87 -10.53
C LEU A 89 -15.01 -10.62 -11.94
N LEU A 90 -14.49 -9.61 -12.65
CA LEU A 90 -14.87 -9.34 -14.04
C LEU A 90 -14.47 -10.49 -14.97
N LEU A 91 -13.34 -11.16 -14.74
CA LEU A 91 -12.93 -12.33 -15.54
C LEU A 91 -13.77 -13.58 -15.25
N LEU A 92 -14.26 -13.74 -14.01
CA LEU A 92 -15.05 -14.90 -13.59
C LEU A 92 -16.54 -14.77 -13.92
N PHE A 93 -17.08 -13.55 -13.88
CA PHE A 93 -18.52 -13.27 -14.02
C PHE A 93 -18.84 -12.23 -15.11
N GLY A 94 -17.83 -11.84 -15.89
CA GLY A 94 -18.01 -10.96 -17.04
C GLY A 94 -18.82 -11.64 -18.15
N PRO A 95 -19.47 -10.85 -19.01
CA PRO A 95 -20.29 -11.35 -20.11
C PRO A 95 -19.52 -12.21 -21.11
#